data_AF-A0A0V8BFD0-F1
#
_entry.id   AF-A0A0V8BFD0-F1
#
_cell.length_a   1.000
_cell.length_b   1.000
_cell.length_c   1.000
_cell.angle_alpha   90.00
_cell.angle_beta   90.00
_cell.angle_gamma   90.00
#
_symmetry.space_group_name_H-M   'P 1'
#
loop_
_entity.id
_entity.type
_entity.pdbx_description
1 polymer ?
#
loop_
_entity_poly.entity_id
_entity_poly.type
_entity_poly.pdbx_seq_one_letter_code
_entity_poly.pdbx_strand_id
1 'polypeptide(L)' 'MNKEIEKLANNYKEIINKTSDLALKQNDGDIRKARKWLKEQLFYTADRATNELIKLSIDNILDY' A
#
# COMPACT_ATOMS: atom_id res chain seq x y z
N MET A 1 -25.62 -0.37 -4.83
CA MET A 1 -24.26 -0.95 -4.93
C MET A 1 -24.36 -2.43 -4.60
N ASN A 2 -23.75 -3.32 -5.37
CA ASN A 2 -23.79 -4.76 -5.08
C ASN A 2 -22.98 -5.02 -3.79
N LYS A 3 -23.59 -5.67 -2.78
CA LYS A 3 -22.97 -5.94 -1.47
C LYS A 3 -21.66 -6.73 -1.59
N GLU A 4 -21.51 -7.55 -2.62
CA GLU A 4 -20.28 -8.30 -2.88
C GLU A 4 -19.15 -7.38 -3.36
N ILE A 5 -19.47 -6.40 -4.22
CA ILE A 5 -18.52 -5.39 -4.70
C ILE A 5 -18.07 -4.51 -3.53
N GLU A 6 -18.99 -4.13 -2.64
CA GLU A 6 -18.67 -3.35 -1.44
C GLU A 6 -17.74 -4.11 -0.49
N LYS A 7 -18.02 -5.39 -0.24
CA LYS A 7 -17.15 -6.25 0.57
C LYS A 7 -15.75 -6.36 -0.03
N LEU A 8 -15.67 -6.55 -1.35
CA LEU A 8 -14.40 -6.62 -2.07
C LEU A 8 -13.60 -5.30 -1.96
N ALA A 9 -14.27 -4.16 -2.15
CA ALA A 9 -13.64 -2.84 -2.01
C ALA A 9 -13.11 -2.59 -0.59
N ASN A 10 -13.87 -2.97 0.44
CA ASN A 10 -13.44 -2.84 1.83
C ASN A 10 -12.20 -3.71 2.13
N ASN A 11 -12.16 -4.94 1.61
CA ASN A 11 -10.98 -5.81 1.73
C ASN A 11 -9.75 -5.18 1.09
N TYR A 12 -9.88 -4.60 -0.12
CA TYR A 12 -8.75 -3.92 -0.77
C TYR A 12 -8.26 -2.72 0.04
N LYS A 13 -9.18 -1.90 0.57
CA LYS A 13 -8.83 -0.77 1.45
C LYS A 13 -8.06 -1.23 2.68
N GLU A 14 -8.48 -2.33 3.31
CA GLU A 14 -7.78 -2.89 4.47
C GLU A 14 -6.36 -3.34 4.13
N ILE A 15 -6.18 -4.01 2.98
CA ILE A 15 -4.85 -4.45 2.53
C ILE A 15 -3.94 -3.26 2.23
N ILE A 16 -4.45 -2.22 1.54
CA ILE A 16 -3.69 -0.99 1.26
C ILE A 16 -3.23 -0.33 2.57
N ASN A 17 -4.12 -0.21 3.55
CA ASN A 17 -3.79 0.36 4.85
C ASN A 17 -2.71 -0.47 5.56
N LYS A 18 -2.86 -1.81 5.62
CA LYS A 18 -1.86 -2.68 6.25
C LYS A 18 -0.49 -2.59 5.59
N THR A 19 -0.43 -2.52 4.26
CA THR A 19 0.83 -2.36 3.53
C THR A 19 1.47 -1.00 3.82
N SER A 20 0.66 0.06 3.90
CA SER A 20 1.11 1.41 4.26
C SER A 20 1.68 1.45 5.69
N ASP A 21 0.95 0.88 6.65
CA ASP A 21 1.34 0.81 8.06
C ASP A 21 2.62 -0.01 8.25
N LEU A 22 2.78 -1.11 7.51
CA LEU A 22 3.99 -1.91 7.53
C LEU A 22 5.20 -1.09 7.06
N ALA A 23 5.05 -0.35 5.96
CA ALA A 23 6.13 0.49 5.43
C ALA A 23 6.52 1.59 6.43
N LEU A 24 5.53 2.23 7.07
CA LEU A 24 5.77 3.22 8.11
C LEU A 24 6.48 2.60 9.32
N LYS A 25 6.01 1.45 9.81
CA LYS A 25 6.62 0.75 10.95
C LYS A 25 8.07 0.35 10.69
N GLN A 26 8.38 -0.13 9.48
CA GLN A 26 9.76 -0.49 9.10
C GLN A 26 10.70 0.70 8.98
N ASN A 27 10.15 1.91 8.86
CA ASN A 27 10.90 3.13 8.63
C ASN A 27 10.69 4.15 9.76
N ASP A 28 10.36 3.69 10.97
CA ASP A 28 10.18 4.51 12.18
C ASP A 28 9.19 5.67 12.01
N GLY A 29 8.16 5.49 11.18
CA GLY A 29 7.17 6.52 10.85
C GLY A 29 7.67 7.58 9.86
N ASP A 30 8.90 7.49 9.35
CA ASP A 30 9.41 8.39 8.31
C ASP A 30 8.72 8.11 6.98
N ILE A 31 7.82 9.03 6.60
CA ILE A 31 7.01 8.95 5.38
C ILE A 31 7.86 8.84 4.12
N ARG A 32 8.95 9.61 4.02
CA ARG A 32 9.80 9.62 2.81
C ARG A 32 10.52 8.29 2.66
N LYS A 33 11.07 7.76 3.76
CA LYS A 33 11.73 6.45 3.77
C LYS A 33 10.74 5.33 3.52
N ALA A 34 9.55 5.36 4.12
CA ALA A 34 8.49 4.37 3.87
C ALA A 34 8.07 4.31 2.40
N ARG A 35 7.83 5.47 1.76
CA ARG A 35 7.53 5.53 0.33
C ARG A 35 8.70 5.04 -0.53
N LYS A 36 9.95 5.39 -0.17
CA LYS A 36 11.14 4.88 -0.86
C LYS A 36 11.24 3.37 -0.76
N TRP A 37 11.04 2.80 0.43
CA TRP A 37 11.07 1.37 0.67
C TRP A 37 10.01 0.62 -0.16
N LEU A 38 8.77 1.14 -0.22
CA LEU A 38 7.73 0.57 -1.09
C LEU A 38 8.09 0.67 -2.58
N LYS A 39 8.69 1.79 -3.02
CA LYS A 39 9.19 1.91 -4.40
C LYS A 39 10.27 0.88 -4.70
N GLU A 40 11.17 0.61 -3.76
CA GLU A 40 12.18 -0.44 -3.90
C GLU A 40 11.52 -1.82 -4.06
N GLN A 41 10.44 -2.11 -3.32
CA GLN A 41 9.67 -3.35 -3.51
C GLN A 41 9.10 -3.50 -4.93
N LEU A 42 8.63 -2.41 -5.57
CA LEU A 42 8.15 -2.45 -6.96
C LEU A 42 9.20 -2.98 -7.94
N PHE A 43 10.48 -2.67 -7.72
CA PHE A 43 11.55 -3.13 -8.60
C PHE A 43 11.85 -4.62 -8.44
N TYR A 44 11.49 -5.21 -7.30
CA TYR A 44 11.70 -6.62 -7.00
C TYR A 44 10.47 -7.50 -7.27
N THR A 45 9.31 -6.91 -7.53
CA THR A 45 8.06 -7.65 -7.80
C THR A 45 7.71 -7.70 -9.29
N ALA A 46 7.69 -8.92 -9.85
CA ALA A 46 7.28 -9.14 -11.25
C ALA A 46 5.74 -9.22 -11.42
N ASP A 47 4.99 -9.35 -10.33
CA ASP A 47 3.53 -9.51 -10.37
C ASP A 47 2.80 -8.17 -10.49
N ARG A 48 1.91 -8.07 -11.50
CA ARG A 48 1.17 -6.84 -11.81
C ARG A 48 0.20 -6.45 -10.71
N ALA A 49 -0.47 -7.41 -10.07
CA ALA A 49 -1.43 -7.12 -9.00
C ALA A 49 -0.72 -6.60 -7.74
N THR A 50 0.42 -7.20 -7.41
CA THR A 50 1.30 -6.77 -6.32
C THR A 50 1.84 -5.36 -6.59
N ASN A 51 2.28 -5.08 -7.82
CA ASN A 51 2.75 -3.74 -8.20
C ASN A 51 1.66 -2.67 -8.01
N GLU A 52 0.42 -2.95 -8.41
CA GLU A 52 -0.66 -1.98 -8.27
C GLU A 52 -1.05 -1.75 -6.79
N LEU A 53 -1.05 -2.81 -5.98
CA LEU A 53 -1.24 -2.69 -4.54
C LEU A 53 -0.17 -1.79 -3.88
N ILE A 54 1.09 -1.98 -4.26
CA ILE A 54 2.21 -1.19 -3.71
C ILE A 54 2.07 0.28 -4.10
N LYS A 55 1.70 0.60 -5.35
CA LYS A 55 1.45 1.99 -5.78
C LYS A 55 0.34 2.65 -4.96
N LEU A 56 -0.81 1.98 -4.80
CA LEU A 56 -1.92 2.50 -4.01
C LEU A 56 -1.53 2.70 -2.54
N SER A 57 -0.65 1.85 -2.00
CA SER A 57 -0.12 1.98 -0.64
C SER A 57 0.84 3.17 -0.51
N ILE A 58 1.65 3.46 -1.52
CA ILE A 58 2.50 4.67 -1.55
C ILE A 58 1.65 5.94 -1.50
N ASP A 59 0.57 5.99 -2.29
CA ASP A 59 -0.34 7.14 -2.35
C ASP A 59 -1.13 7.32 -1.04
N ASN A 60 -1.43 6.23 -0.34
CA ASN A 60 -2.16 6.24 0.93
C ASN A 60 -1.34 6.79 2.11
N ILE A 61 -0.01 6.74 2.05
CA ILE A 61 0.85 7.39 3.05
C ILE A 61 0.84 8.90 2.77
N LEU A 62 0.18 9.70 3.60
CA LEU A 62 0.09 11.17 3.46
C LEU A 62 1.34 11.88 4.03
N ASP A 63 1.79 12.96 3.38
CA ASP A 63 2.69 13.94 4.01
C ASP A 63 1.83 14.87 4.87
N TYR A 64 2.05 14.88 6.18
CA TYR A 64 1.49 15.89 7.10
C TYR A 64 2.37 17.14 7.12
#